data_AF-A0A508WSG5-F1
#
_entry.id   AF-A0A508WSG5-F1
#
_cell.length_a   1.000
_cell.length_b   1.000
_cell.length_c   1.000
_cell.angle_alpha   90.00
_cell.angle_beta   90.00
_cell.angle_gamma   90.00
#
_symmetry.space_group_name_H-M   'P 1'
#
loop_
_entity.id
_entity.type
_entity.pdbx_description
1 polymer ?
#
loop_
_entity_poly.entity_id
_entity_poly.type
_entity_poly.pdbx_seq_one_letter_code
_entity_poly.pdbx_strand_id
1 'polypeptide(L)'
;MTEDNLRLIRERAAYWSGQGLTGAAYYEALAGDVCLPQNFTQQEVAEITGFTKHALKTRRSRGAAPGFVKLSRKEVRYPKAELFNWLAERFVPRKEARRGVDDYIQQPAQ
;
A
#
# COMPACT_ATOMS: atom_id res chain seq x y z
N MET A 1 -1.95 22.22 -2.18
CA MET A 1 -2.86 21.09 -1.92
C MET A 1 -2.18 19.73 -2.13
N THR A 2 -1.64 19.37 -3.30
CA THR A 2 -0.95 18.07 -3.45
C THR A 2 0.31 17.95 -2.60
N GLU A 3 1.09 19.03 -2.45
CA GLU A 3 2.29 19.02 -1.61
C GLU A 3 1.97 18.90 -0.12
N ASP A 4 0.89 19.53 0.35
CA ASP A 4 0.47 19.49 1.75
C ASP A 4 0.11 18.06 2.19
N ASN A 5 -0.61 17.33 1.32
CA ASN A 5 -0.97 15.93 1.58
C ASN A 5 0.27 15.03 1.59
N LEU A 6 1.22 15.23 0.68
CA LEU A 6 2.45 14.44 0.64
C LEU A 6 3.34 14.71 1.86
N ARG A 7 3.43 15.97 2.28
CA ARG A 7 4.11 16.34 3.53
C ARG A 7 3.45 15.64 4.72
N LEU A 8 2.13 15.69 4.81
CA LEU A 8 1.39 15.04 5.89
C LEU A 8 1.61 13.51 5.90
N ILE A 9 1.61 12.86 4.73
CA ILE A 9 1.92 11.42 4.62
C ILE A 9 3.32 11.13 5.16
N ARG A 10 4.32 11.94 4.83
CA ARG A 10 5.70 11.75 5.33
C ARG A 10 5.76 11.93 6.85
N GLU A 11 5.08 12.94 7.39
CA GLU A 11 5.00 13.18 8.84
C GLU A 11 4.31 12.01 9.57
N ARG A 12 3.18 11.52 9.05
CA ARG A 12 2.47 10.37 9.64
C ARG A 12 3.25 9.06 9.49
N ALA A 13 3.93 8.86 8.37
CA ALA A 13 4.85 7.73 8.16
C ALA A 13 6.00 7.74 9.18
N ALA A 14 6.62 8.91 9.41
CA ALA A 14 7.67 9.08 10.41
C ALA A 14 7.12 8.84 11.83
N TYR A 15 5.91 9.30 12.12
CA TYR A 15 5.25 9.04 13.40
C TYR A 15 5.06 7.54 13.65
N TRP A 16 4.45 6.80 12.73
CA TRP A 16 4.18 5.37 12.92
C TRP A 16 5.45 4.52 12.95
N SER A 17 6.44 4.83 12.11
CA SER A 17 7.74 4.17 12.17
C SER A 17 8.50 4.48 13.47
N GLY A 18 8.38 5.71 14.00
CA GLY A 18 8.90 6.09 15.32
C GLY A 18 8.25 5.36 16.50
N GLN A 19 7.02 4.86 16.33
CA GLN A 19 6.35 3.96 17.29
C GLN A 19 6.83 2.50 17.18
N GLY A 20 7.79 2.21 16.30
CA GLY A 20 8.32 0.87 16.06
C GLY A 20 7.46 0.00 15.15
N LEU A 21 6.40 0.55 14.53
CA LEU A 21 5.61 -0.21 13.56
C LEU A 21 6.41 -0.43 12.27
N THR A 22 6.39 -1.67 11.79
CA THR A 22 7.08 -2.08 10.57
C THR A 22 6.23 -3.06 9.77
N GLY A 23 6.60 -3.32 8.51
CA GLY A 23 5.95 -4.31 7.68
C GLY A 23 4.45 -4.03 7.48
N ALA A 24 3.61 -5.05 7.66
CA ALA A 24 2.16 -4.94 7.45
C ALA A 24 1.51 -3.96 8.42
N ALA A 25 1.85 -4.03 9.71
CA ALA A 25 1.30 -3.17 10.74
C ALA A 25 1.54 -1.68 10.47
N TYR A 26 2.68 -1.33 9.85
CA TYR A 26 2.97 0.04 9.42
C TYR A 26 1.98 0.53 8.35
N TYR A 27 1.72 -0.28 7.33
CA TYR A 27 0.78 0.08 6.26
C TYR A 27 -0.67 0.05 6.72
N GLU A 28 -1.04 -0.88 7.61
CA GLU A 28 -2.36 -0.93 8.25
C GLU A 28 -2.63 0.33 9.09
N ALA A 29 -1.63 0.79 9.86
CA ALA A 29 -1.74 2.03 10.61
C ALA A 29 -1.95 3.24 9.69
N LEU A 30 -1.23 3.32 8.56
CA LEU A 30 -1.44 4.37 7.55
C LEU A 30 -2.80 4.27 6.86
N ALA A 31 -3.29 3.07 6.59
CA ALA A 31 -4.63 2.85 6.03
C ALA A 31 -5.73 3.36 6.98
N GLY A 32 -5.56 3.16 8.30
CA GLY A 32 -6.50 3.59 9.34
C GLY A 32 -6.31 5.03 9.84
N ASP A 33 -5.26 5.73 9.42
CA ASP A 33 -4.87 7.02 10.00
C ASP A 33 -5.90 8.12 9.69
N VAL A 34 -6.64 8.59 10.70
CA VAL A 34 -7.69 9.61 10.54
C VAL A 34 -7.17 10.97 10.07
N CYS A 35 -5.87 11.26 10.26
CA CYS A 35 -5.28 12.52 9.81
C CYS A 35 -5.00 12.51 8.30
N LEU A 36 -4.84 11.34 7.69
CA LEU A 36 -4.60 11.23 6.25
C LEU A 36 -5.88 11.40 5.44
N PRO A 37 -5.83 12.08 4.29
CA PRO A 37 -7.00 12.27 3.43
C PRO A 37 -7.53 10.92 2.97
N GLN A 38 -8.85 10.84 2.81
CA GLN A 38 -9.51 9.58 2.46
C GLN A 38 -9.19 9.11 1.04
N ASN A 39 -8.87 10.05 0.14
CA ASN A 39 -8.68 9.80 -1.28
C ASN A 39 -7.48 10.57 -1.81
N PHE A 40 -6.65 9.89 -2.59
CA PHE A 40 -5.50 10.47 -3.26
C PHE A 40 -5.77 10.65 -4.76
N THR A 41 -5.21 11.71 -5.33
CA THR A 41 -5.14 11.94 -6.77
C THR A 41 -4.15 10.97 -7.41
N GLN A 42 -4.25 10.82 -8.72
CA GLN A 42 -3.26 10.08 -9.50
C GLN A 42 -1.84 10.67 -9.38
N GLN A 43 -1.69 11.98 -9.18
CA GLN A 43 -0.36 12.58 -8.97
C GLN A 43 0.19 12.17 -7.60
N GLU A 44 -0.59 12.29 -6.52
CA GLU A 44 -0.14 11.90 -5.18
C GLU A 44 0.23 10.42 -5.12
N VAL A 45 -0.56 9.53 -5.74
CA VAL A 45 -0.21 8.10 -5.80
C VAL A 45 1.07 7.87 -6.59
N ALA A 46 1.32 8.63 -7.65
CA ALA A 46 2.59 8.54 -8.38
C ALA A 46 3.78 8.88 -7.47
N GLU A 47 3.67 9.95 -6.69
CA GLU A 47 4.70 10.36 -5.73
C GLU A 47 4.88 9.36 -4.57
N ILE A 48 3.79 8.80 -4.04
CA ILE A 48 3.82 7.82 -2.94
C ILE A 48 4.46 6.50 -3.40
N THR A 49 4.15 6.05 -4.61
CA THR A 49 4.54 4.72 -5.11
C THR A 49 5.82 4.71 -5.93
N GLY A 50 6.31 5.89 -6.35
CA GLY A 50 7.39 6.03 -7.32
C GLY A 50 7.00 5.65 -8.75
N PHE A 51 5.73 5.34 -9.03
CA PHE A 51 5.27 5.06 -10.38
C PHE A 51 4.95 6.34 -11.15
N THR A 52 5.11 6.29 -12.48
CA THR A 52 4.63 7.39 -13.33
C THR A 52 3.10 7.38 -13.41
N LYS A 53 2.49 8.55 -13.64
CA LYS A 53 1.05 8.64 -13.94
C LYS A 53 0.65 7.72 -15.09
N HIS A 54 1.48 7.59 -16.11
CA HIS A 54 1.22 6.68 -17.23
C HIS A 54 1.16 5.21 -16.77
N ALA A 55 2.12 4.76 -15.96
CA ALA A 55 2.11 3.41 -15.41
C ALA A 55 0.85 3.14 -14.57
N LEU A 56 0.41 4.11 -13.76
CA LEU A 56 -0.85 4.01 -13.02
C LEU A 56 -2.06 3.91 -13.95
N LYS A 57 -2.12 4.69 -15.03
CA LYS A 57 -3.19 4.60 -16.04
C LYS A 57 -3.23 3.22 -16.69
N THR A 58 -2.08 2.68 -17.07
CA THR A 58 -1.95 1.35 -17.69
C THR A 58 -2.35 0.23 -16.72
N ARG A 59 -2.03 0.35 -15.44
CA ARG A 59 -2.51 -0.59 -14.41
C ARG A 59 -4.03 -0.58 -14.31
N ARG A 60 -4.63 0.61 -14.21
CA ARG A 60 -6.10 0.76 -14.16
C ARG A 60 -6.79 0.17 -15.37
N SER A 61 -6.28 0.40 -16.58
CA SER A 61 -6.88 -0.15 -17.80
C SER A 61 -6.81 -1.69 -17.86
N ARG A 62 -5.86 -2.30 -17.15
CA ARG A 62 -5.71 -3.75 -17.02
C ARG A 62 -6.47 -4.33 -15.81
N GLY A 63 -7.19 -3.51 -15.06
CA GLY A 63 -7.83 -3.94 -13.81
C GLY A 63 -6.83 -4.30 -12.70
N ALA A 64 -5.57 -3.87 -12.81
CA ALA A 64 -4.55 -4.16 -11.82
C ALA A 64 -4.56 -3.14 -10.69
N ALA A 65 -4.22 -3.60 -9.48
CA ALA A 65 -4.08 -2.79 -8.28
C ALA A 65 -3.04 -1.66 -8.43
N PRO A 66 -3.15 -0.55 -7.66
CA PRO A 66 -4.11 -0.32 -6.56
C PRO A 66 -5.55 -0.03 -7.02
N GLY A 67 -6.52 -0.35 -6.15
CA GLY A 67 -7.93 -0.07 -6.36
C GLY A 67 -8.19 1.44 -6.57
N PHE A 68 -9.19 1.77 -7.40
CA PHE A 68 -9.51 3.15 -7.73
C PHE A 68 -11.01 3.39 -7.85
N VAL A 69 -11.42 4.62 -7.57
CA VAL A 69 -12.79 5.11 -7.78
C VAL A 69 -12.77 6.13 -8.91
N LYS A 70 -13.62 5.91 -9.90
CA LYS A 70 -13.81 6.84 -11.01
C LYS A 70 -14.96 7.79 -10.67
N LEU A 71 -14.64 9.06 -10.41
CA LEU A 71 -15.65 10.09 -10.14
C LEU A 71 -16.23 10.65 -11.45
N SER A 72 -15.39 10.76 -12.48
CA SER A 72 -15.81 11.23 -13.80
C SER A 72 -14.94 10.62 -14.92
N ARG A 73 -15.19 10.99 -16.18
CA ARG A 73 -14.32 10.58 -17.30
C ARG A 73 -12.88 11.07 -17.15
N LYS A 74 -12.66 12.20 -16.47
CA LYS A 74 -11.34 12.85 -16.32
C LYS A 74 -10.77 12.72 -14.90
N GLU A 75 -11.57 12.27 -13.95
CA GLU A 75 -11.20 12.26 -12.54
C GLU A 75 -11.25 10.86 -11.94
N VAL A 76 -10.10 10.43 -11.42
CA VAL A 76 -9.91 9.16 -10.73
C VAL A 76 -9.26 9.45 -9.39
N ARG A 77 -9.77 8.79 -8.35
CA ARG A 77 -9.26 8.85 -6.99
C ARG A 77 -8.86 7.46 -6.52
N TYR A 78 -7.90 7.43 -5.61
CA TYR A 78 -7.38 6.23 -5.00
C TYR A 78 -7.72 6.26 -3.51
N PRO A 79 -8.64 5.41 -3.05
CA PRO A 79 -8.96 5.33 -1.63
C PRO A 79 -7.71 4.99 -0.82
N LYS A 80 -7.55 5.67 0.33
CA LYS A 80 -6.41 5.50 1.22
C LYS A 80 -6.22 4.04 1.66
N ALA A 81 -7.30 3.40 2.10
CA ALA A 81 -7.28 2.02 2.56
C ALA A 81 -6.79 1.08 1.45
N GLU A 82 -7.39 1.16 0.26
CA GLU A 82 -7.00 0.35 -0.90
C GLU A 82 -5.53 0.55 -1.30
N LEU A 83 -5.05 1.80 -1.28
CA LEU A 83 -3.67 2.11 -1.64
C LEU A 83 -2.68 1.50 -0.65
N PHE A 84 -2.86 1.73 0.65
CA PHE A 84 -1.90 1.25 1.66
C PHE A 84 -2.00 -0.25 1.89
N ASN A 85 -3.18 -0.86 1.77
CA ASN A 85 -3.32 -2.32 1.80
C ASN A 85 -2.56 -2.96 0.62
N TRP A 86 -2.71 -2.43 -0.59
CA TRP A 86 -1.96 -2.91 -1.74
C TRP A 86 -0.45 -2.72 -1.58
N LEU A 87 0.00 -1.63 -0.95
CA LEU A 87 1.42 -1.43 -0.62
C LEU A 87 1.92 -2.47 0.39
N ALA A 88 1.11 -2.81 1.39
CA ALA A 88 1.40 -3.89 2.34
C ALA A 88 1.58 -5.22 1.60
N GLU A 89 0.64 -5.60 0.73
CA GLU A 89 0.71 -6.82 -0.06
C GLU A 89 1.95 -6.87 -0.98
N ARG A 90 2.35 -5.71 -1.51
CA ARG A 90 3.47 -5.61 -2.46
C ARG A 90 4.84 -5.67 -1.79
N PHE A 91 4.98 -5.04 -0.63
CA PHE A 91 6.30 -4.82 -0.01
C PHE A 91 6.55 -5.63 1.25
N VAL A 92 5.51 -6.22 1.84
CA VAL A 92 5.66 -7.06 3.03
C VAL A 92 5.72 -8.52 2.58
N PRO A 93 6.86 -9.22 2.76
CA PRO A 93 6.96 -10.62 2.41
C PRO A 93 5.95 -11.45 3.21
N ARG A 94 5.13 -12.25 2.54
CA ARG A 94 4.25 -13.21 3.22
C ARG A 94 5.13 -14.28 3.86
N LYS A 95 5.25 -14.27 5.19
CA LYS A 95 6.06 -15.21 5.97
C LYS A 95 5.68 -16.69 5.75
N GLU A 96 4.50 -16.95 5.18
CA GLU A 96 3.91 -18.29 5.03
C GLU A 96 4.55 -19.17 3.95
N ALA A 97 5.41 -18.66 3.06
CA ALA A 97 6.05 -19.49 2.03
C ALA A 97 7.16 -20.43 2.55
N ARG A 98 7.50 -20.37 3.86
CA ARG A 98 8.56 -21.21 4.47
C ARG A 98 8.06 -22.26 5.46
N ARG A 99 6.75 -22.47 5.61
CA ARG A 99 6.23 -23.50 6.54
C ARG A 99 6.21 -24.92 5.95
N GLY A 100 6.48 -25.07 4.65
CA GLY A 100 6.41 -26.37 3.96
C GLY A 100 7.72 -27.17 3.89
N VAL A 101 8.83 -26.66 4.45
CA VAL A 101 10.15 -27.34 4.37
C VAL A 101 10.55 -28.00 5.70
N ASP A 102 10.14 -27.44 6.84
CA ASP A 102 10.46 -28.00 8.16
C ASP A 102 9.65 -29.28 8.52
N ASP A 103 8.50 -29.51 7.87
CA ASP A 103 7.63 -30.65 8.18
C ASP A 103 8.16 -32.00 7.64
N TYR A 104 9.13 -32.01 6.73
CA TYR A 104 9.69 -33.24 6.14
C TYR A 104 10.82 -33.89 6.97
N ILE A 105 11.31 -33.24 8.03
CA ILE A 105 12.45 -33.73 8.82
C ILE A 105 12.01 -34.59 10.03
N GLN A 106 10.70 -34.71 10.30
CA GLN A 106 10.14 -35.33 11.51
C GLN A 106 9.44 -36.70 11.29
N GLN A 107 9.63 -37.38 10.16
CA GLN A 107 9.14 -38.77 10.03
C GLN A 107 10.24 -39.77 10.43
N PRO A 108 10.15 -40.45 11.59
CA PRO A 108 11.00 -41.60 11.86
C PRO A 108 10.59 -42.74 10.91
N ALA A 109 11.58 -43.30 10.22
CA ALA A 109 11.43 -44.54 9.46
C ALA A 109 10.86 -45.63 10.40
N GLN A 110 9.73 -46.23 9.99
CA GLN A 110 9.16 -47.43 10.62
C GLN A 110 9.97 -48.67 10.25
#